data_AF-Q29CM0-F1
#
_entry.id   AF-Q29CM0-F1
#
_cell.length_a   1.000
_cell.length_b   1.000
_cell.length_c   1.000
_cell.angle_alpha   90.00
_cell.angle_beta   90.00
_cell.angle_gamma   90.00
#
_symmetry.space_group_name_H-M   'P 1'
#
loop_
_entity.id
_entity.type
_entity.pdbx_description
1 polymer ?
#
loop_
_entity_poly.entity_id
_entity_poly.type
_entity_poly.pdbx_seq_one_letter_code
_entity_poly.pdbx_strand_id
1 'polypeptide(L)'
;MTERQEEASLMENTTLGNIILDEFTWDFMAAIFDGELYSIIVEIVAQTLLIAIGVAIATKCLVRGLVRTAEHAFYCVLGLFLAVGEALLFRHSWWLVRMIGMPSLELMHSTLGLLGFWSGCIGVLPKLRQWSELKRRHGHTSCISIKHCLTKHGLCGLMGLLLTLGCLLSGLALLGIRNVSLHWSHRILGLSGFFCSICSQWFAFNSGFARREWRENQIKLFKLGSLATIITVAHFELWSLARDVVYLMPKSTLGPIGVKEEESS
;
A
#
# COMPACT_ATOMS: atom_id res chain seq x y z
N MET A 1 47.97 -40.17 -44.16
CA MET A 1 46.61 -39.95 -44.67
C MET A 1 45.68 -40.35 -43.53
N THR A 2 44.77 -39.43 -43.16
CA THR A 2 43.65 -39.59 -42.21
C THR A 2 43.98 -40.00 -40.77
N GLU A 3 44.22 -38.98 -39.92
CA GLU A 3 43.82 -38.91 -38.48
C GLU A 3 44.46 -37.65 -37.83
N ARG A 4 44.31 -36.49 -38.46
CA ARG A 4 44.82 -35.22 -37.89
C ARG A 4 43.92 -34.02 -38.20
N GLN A 5 42.62 -34.29 -38.34
CA GLN A 5 41.63 -33.29 -38.74
C GLN A 5 40.28 -33.41 -38.02
N GLU A 6 40.25 -34.07 -36.85
CA GLU A 6 39.04 -34.22 -36.02
C GLU A 6 39.18 -33.71 -34.57
N GLU A 7 40.28 -33.02 -34.23
CA GLU A 7 40.48 -32.39 -32.90
C GLU A 7 40.53 -30.86 -32.96
N ALA A 8 40.09 -30.25 -34.06
CA ALA A 8 40.08 -28.79 -34.24
C ALA A 8 38.66 -28.22 -34.45
N SER A 9 37.64 -28.86 -33.86
CA SER A 9 36.27 -28.32 -33.81
C SER A 9 35.64 -28.37 -32.41
N LEU A 10 36.42 -28.64 -31.36
CA LEU A 10 35.93 -28.78 -29.99
C LEU A 10 36.77 -28.02 -28.94
N MET A 11 37.51 -26.99 -29.37
CA MET A 11 38.11 -25.98 -28.50
C MET A 11 37.86 -24.59 -29.06
N GLU A 12 36.64 -24.06 -28.85
CA GLU A 12 36.38 -22.62 -28.65
C GLU A 12 34.87 -22.41 -28.54
N ASN A 13 34.29 -22.76 -27.38
CA ASN A 13 32.95 -22.29 -27.04
C ASN A 13 32.74 -22.26 -25.52
N THR A 14 33.72 -21.77 -24.77
CA THR A 14 33.62 -21.57 -23.32
C THR A 14 34.25 -20.24 -22.85
N THR A 15 34.25 -19.23 -23.72
CA THR A 15 34.50 -17.82 -23.35
C THR A 15 33.24 -16.98 -23.47
N LEU A 16 32.06 -17.55 -23.20
CA LEU A 16 30.93 -16.74 -22.77
C LEU A 16 30.97 -16.70 -21.25
N GLY A 17 31.59 -15.63 -20.75
CA GLY A 17 31.76 -15.38 -19.33
C GLY A 17 30.46 -15.64 -18.58
N ASN A 18 30.54 -16.57 -17.63
CA ASN A 18 29.86 -16.38 -16.37
C ASN A 18 30.38 -15.04 -15.83
N ILE A 19 29.72 -13.95 -16.26
CA ILE A 19 29.60 -12.77 -15.42
C ILE A 19 28.80 -13.30 -14.24
N ILE A 20 29.53 -13.92 -13.30
CA ILE A 20 29.16 -13.88 -11.91
C ILE A 20 29.05 -12.37 -11.68
N LEU A 21 27.83 -11.86 -11.73
CA LEU A 21 27.52 -10.62 -11.05
C LEU A 21 27.97 -10.93 -9.64
N ASP A 22 29.20 -10.52 -9.30
CA ASP A 22 29.67 -10.46 -7.93
C ASP A 22 28.49 -9.88 -7.19
N GLU A 23 27.89 -10.74 -6.38
CA GLU A 23 26.79 -10.40 -5.52
C GLU A 23 27.30 -9.19 -4.77
N PHE A 24 26.82 -8.00 -5.14
CA PHE A 24 27.19 -6.74 -4.53
C PHE A 24 26.53 -6.78 -3.15
N THR A 25 27.08 -7.63 -2.29
CA THR A 25 26.71 -7.79 -0.90
C THR A 25 27.12 -6.48 -0.29
N TRP A 26 26.12 -5.67 0.02
CA TRP A 26 26.32 -4.50 0.84
C TRP A 26 26.68 -4.97 2.25
N ASP A 27 27.88 -5.49 2.47
CA ASP A 27 28.34 -5.98 3.77
C ASP A 27 28.28 -4.86 4.83
N PHE A 28 28.43 -3.62 4.38
CA PHE A 28 28.20 -2.42 5.20
C PHE A 28 26.72 -2.23 5.60
N MET A 29 25.76 -2.53 4.72
CA MET A 29 24.32 -2.46 5.06
C MET A 29 23.92 -3.65 5.95
N ALA A 30 24.47 -4.85 5.70
CA ALA A 30 24.24 -6.04 6.52
C ALA A 30 24.82 -5.89 7.95
N ALA A 31 25.96 -5.19 8.08
CA ALA A 31 26.56 -4.89 9.38
C ALA A 31 25.88 -3.72 10.14
N ILE A 32 25.21 -2.80 9.44
CA ILE A 32 24.52 -1.64 10.05
C ILE A 32 23.07 -1.95 10.42
N PHE A 33 22.42 -2.85 9.68
CA PHE A 33 21.03 -3.21 9.90
C PHE A 33 20.91 -4.66 10.33
N ASP A 34 20.92 -4.88 11.64
CA ASP A 34 20.12 -5.97 12.19
C ASP A 34 18.70 -5.84 11.61
N GLY A 35 18.14 -6.93 11.08
CA GLY A 35 16.85 -6.92 10.38
C GLY A 35 15.72 -6.35 11.25
N GLU A 36 15.86 -6.47 12.57
CA GLU A 36 14.97 -5.85 13.55
C GLU A 36 15.12 -4.31 13.56
N LEU A 37 16.35 -3.78 13.58
CA LEU A 37 16.61 -2.33 13.60
C LEU A 37 16.12 -1.66 12.31
N TYR A 38 16.31 -2.30 11.15
CA TYR A 38 15.75 -1.83 9.88
C TYR A 38 14.23 -1.73 9.93
N SER A 39 13.57 -2.80 10.41
CA SER A 39 12.12 -2.86 10.53
C SER A 39 11.58 -1.76 11.44
N ILE A 40 12.25 -1.52 12.58
CA ILE A 40 11.91 -0.43 13.52
C ILE A 40 11.99 0.94 12.82
N ILE A 41 13.07 1.20 12.10
CA ILE A 41 13.28 2.49 11.42
C ILE A 41 12.20 2.69 10.34
N VAL A 42 11.91 1.66 9.53
CA VAL A 42 10.87 1.73 8.49
C VAL A 42 9.49 1.97 9.10
N GLU A 43 9.16 1.31 10.21
CA GLU A 43 7.91 1.50 10.94
C GLU A 43 7.76 2.95 11.44
N ILE A 44 8.78 3.48 12.12
CA ILE A 44 8.78 4.85 12.65
C ILE A 44 8.64 5.86 11.51
N VAL A 45 9.37 5.66 10.41
CA VAL A 45 9.28 6.54 9.22
C VAL A 45 7.87 6.46 8.62
N ALA A 46 7.28 5.26 8.50
CA ALA A 46 5.94 5.09 7.97
C ALA A 46 4.87 5.83 8.80
N GLN A 47 4.87 5.63 10.11
CA GLN A 47 3.95 6.30 11.04
C GLN A 47 4.14 7.82 11.01
N THR A 48 5.39 8.29 11.07
CA THR A 48 5.71 9.71 11.04
C THR A 48 5.20 10.37 9.76
N LEU A 49 5.38 9.72 8.61
CA LEU A 49 4.89 10.24 7.33
C LEU A 49 3.36 10.24 7.24
N LEU A 50 2.70 9.16 7.66
CA LEU A 50 1.23 9.07 7.71
C LEU A 50 0.64 10.19 8.57
N ILE A 51 1.13 10.31 9.82
CA ILE A 51 0.66 11.31 10.76
C ILE A 51 0.95 12.72 10.25
N ALA A 52 2.18 13.00 9.81
CA ALA A 52 2.56 14.35 9.36
C ALA A 52 1.72 14.81 8.16
N ILE A 53 1.54 13.96 7.15
CA ILE A 53 0.73 14.29 5.97
C ILE A 53 -0.74 14.42 6.35
N GLY A 54 -1.26 13.45 7.14
CA GLY A 54 -2.64 13.43 7.59
C GLY A 54 -3.01 14.68 8.38
N VAL A 55 -2.20 15.04 9.39
CA VAL A 55 -2.38 16.23 10.22
C VAL A 55 -2.26 17.50 9.37
N ALA A 56 -1.23 17.62 8.53
CA ALA A 56 -1.04 18.82 7.71
C ALA A 56 -2.24 19.12 6.79
N ILE A 57 -2.81 18.08 6.18
CA ILE A 57 -4.01 18.21 5.33
C ILE A 57 -5.24 18.48 6.20
N ALA A 58 -5.45 17.72 7.27
CA ALA A 58 -6.61 17.83 8.14
C ALA A 58 -6.71 19.22 8.80
N THR A 59 -5.62 19.72 9.35
CA THR A 59 -5.56 21.07 9.95
C THR A 59 -5.93 22.14 8.94
N LYS A 60 -5.44 22.03 7.70
CA LYS A 60 -5.79 22.99 6.64
C LYS A 60 -7.28 22.94 6.29
N CYS A 61 -7.86 21.74 6.21
CA CYS A 61 -9.30 21.60 5.98
C CYS A 61 -10.15 22.17 7.12
N LEU A 62 -9.71 22.01 8.38
CA LEU A 62 -10.36 22.60 9.55
C LEU A 62 -10.31 24.13 9.54
N VAL A 63 -9.15 24.71 9.21
CA VAL A 63 -9.00 26.18 9.07
C VAL A 63 -9.92 26.74 7.97
N ARG A 64 -10.28 25.92 6.97
CA ARG A 64 -11.25 26.26 5.92
C ARG A 64 -12.71 26.00 6.32
N GLY A 65 -12.97 25.66 7.57
CA GLY A 65 -14.32 25.46 8.10
C GLY A 65 -15.04 24.25 7.51
N LEU A 66 -14.30 23.26 6.99
CA LEU A 66 -14.87 22.04 6.40
C LEU A 66 -15.97 22.31 5.36
N VAL A 67 -15.80 23.34 4.51
CA VAL A 67 -16.81 23.65 3.49
C VAL A 67 -16.55 22.86 2.20
N ARG A 68 -17.56 22.07 1.77
CA ARG A 68 -17.63 21.37 0.48
C ARG A 68 -16.45 20.40 0.21
N THR A 69 -15.40 20.89 -0.44
CA THR A 69 -14.24 20.08 -0.86
C THR A 69 -13.26 19.87 0.27
N ALA A 70 -13.19 20.82 1.22
CA ALA A 70 -12.39 20.67 2.44
C ALA A 70 -12.94 19.54 3.33
N GLU A 71 -14.28 19.42 3.43
CA GLU A 71 -14.95 18.32 4.14
C GLU A 71 -14.58 16.95 3.56
N HIS A 72 -14.75 16.81 2.24
CA HIS A 72 -14.37 15.60 1.52
C HIS A 72 -12.90 15.23 1.77
N ALA A 73 -11.98 16.19 1.59
CA ALA A 73 -10.55 15.96 1.78
C ALA A 73 -10.21 15.59 3.23
N PHE A 74 -10.87 16.23 4.22
CA PHE A 74 -10.68 15.96 5.64
C PHE A 74 -11.05 14.52 6.01
N TYR A 75 -12.27 14.09 5.66
CA TYR A 75 -12.73 12.75 6.02
C TYR A 75 -12.01 11.65 5.22
N CYS A 76 -11.68 11.91 3.96
CA CYS A 76 -10.89 10.96 3.16
C CYS A 76 -9.45 10.82 3.69
N VAL A 77 -8.78 11.91 4.11
CA VAL A 77 -7.41 11.81 4.63
C VAL A 77 -7.37 11.14 6.01
N LEU A 78 -8.34 11.44 6.90
CA LEU A 78 -8.40 10.78 8.19
C LEU A 78 -8.78 9.30 8.07
N GLY A 79 -9.73 9.00 7.19
CA GLY A 79 -10.25 7.65 7.03
C GLY A 79 -9.37 6.77 6.16
N LEU A 80 -9.34 7.07 4.86
CA LEU A 80 -8.78 6.20 3.83
C LEU A 80 -7.26 6.28 3.71
N PHE A 81 -6.63 7.30 4.30
CA PHE A 81 -5.19 7.44 4.33
C PHE A 81 -4.63 7.14 5.73
N LEU A 82 -5.00 7.92 6.75
CA LEU A 82 -4.42 7.77 8.09
C LEU A 82 -4.91 6.49 8.79
N ALA A 83 -6.22 6.32 9.02
CA ALA A 83 -6.73 5.16 9.76
C ALA A 83 -6.47 3.83 9.05
N VAL A 84 -6.68 3.76 7.73
CA VAL A 84 -6.36 2.55 6.95
C VAL A 84 -4.85 2.27 6.91
N GLY A 85 -4.01 3.31 6.78
CA GLY A 85 -2.55 3.15 6.79
C GLY A 85 -2.05 2.63 8.14
N GLU A 86 -2.53 3.19 9.24
CA GLU A 86 -2.21 2.73 10.59
C GLU A 86 -2.72 1.30 10.84
N ALA A 87 -3.92 0.96 10.34
CA ALA A 87 -4.43 -0.42 10.45
C ALA A 87 -3.51 -1.44 9.77
N LEU A 88 -2.89 -1.08 8.64
CA LEU A 88 -1.91 -1.94 7.96
C LEU A 88 -0.60 -2.07 8.75
N LEU A 89 -0.15 -0.99 9.40
CA LEU A 89 1.10 -1.00 10.18
C LEU A 89 0.97 -1.76 11.50
N PHE A 90 -0.16 -1.61 12.21
CA PHE A 90 -0.28 -2.14 13.58
C PHE A 90 -0.02 -3.64 13.68
N ARG A 91 -0.45 -4.44 12.72
CA ARG A 91 -0.22 -5.90 12.76
C ARG A 91 1.26 -6.28 12.75
N HIS A 92 2.12 -5.43 12.19
CA HIS A 92 3.57 -5.67 12.08
C HIS A 92 4.38 -4.97 13.16
N SER A 93 3.72 -4.24 14.07
CA SER A 93 4.36 -3.45 15.10
C SER A 93 4.84 -4.30 16.28
N TRP A 94 6.12 -4.64 16.27
CA TRP A 94 6.75 -5.49 17.30
C TRP A 94 6.60 -4.91 18.73
N TRP A 95 6.71 -3.58 18.88
CA TRP A 95 6.65 -2.92 20.18
C TRP A 95 5.23 -2.87 20.73
N LEU A 96 4.22 -2.63 19.89
CA LEU A 96 2.82 -2.67 20.31
C LEU A 96 2.41 -4.08 20.76
N VAL A 97 2.85 -5.11 20.04
CA VAL A 97 2.61 -6.51 20.45
C VAL A 97 3.12 -6.76 21.87
N ARG A 98 4.31 -6.25 22.22
CA ARG A 98 4.89 -6.39 23.56
C ARG A 98 4.15 -5.58 24.63
N MET A 99 3.63 -4.40 24.29
CA MET A 99 2.98 -3.53 25.28
C MET A 99 1.53 -3.89 25.57
N ILE A 100 0.73 -4.21 24.54
CA ILE A 100 -0.73 -4.37 24.68
C ILE A 100 -1.24 -5.77 24.32
N GLY A 101 -0.37 -6.63 23.77
CA GLY A 101 -0.71 -8.00 23.38
C GLY A 101 -1.45 -8.09 22.03
N MET A 102 -1.41 -9.29 21.44
CA MET A 102 -2.03 -9.58 20.14
C MET A 102 -3.55 -9.34 20.09
N PRO A 103 -4.37 -9.73 21.10
CA PRO A 103 -5.82 -9.53 21.02
C PRO A 103 -6.22 -8.05 20.94
N SER A 104 -5.54 -7.19 21.71
CA SER A 104 -5.77 -5.75 21.70
C SER A 104 -5.38 -5.14 20.34
N LEU A 105 -4.30 -5.63 19.74
CA LEU A 105 -3.82 -5.20 18.43
C LEU A 105 -4.80 -5.58 17.31
N GLU A 106 -5.38 -6.78 17.35
CA GLU A 106 -6.42 -7.22 16.41
C GLU A 106 -7.69 -6.37 16.54
N LEU A 107 -8.07 -6.01 17.77
CA LEU A 107 -9.17 -5.09 18.01
C LEU A 107 -8.86 -3.69 17.47
N MET A 108 -7.65 -3.17 17.67
CA MET A 108 -7.23 -1.87 17.13
C MET A 108 -7.23 -1.87 15.60
N HIS A 109 -6.71 -2.92 14.96
CA HIS A 109 -6.77 -3.11 13.51
C HIS A 109 -8.21 -3.05 13.00
N SER A 110 -9.11 -3.81 13.63
CA SER A 110 -10.53 -3.85 13.28
C SER A 110 -11.21 -2.49 13.47
N THR A 111 -10.92 -1.83 14.60
CA THR A 111 -11.49 -0.52 14.95
C THR A 111 -11.04 0.55 13.96
N LEU A 112 -9.74 0.60 13.65
CA LEU A 112 -9.21 1.54 12.67
C LEU A 112 -9.70 1.26 11.25
N GLY A 113 -9.83 -0.01 10.85
CA GLY A 113 -10.41 -0.39 9.57
C GLY A 113 -11.86 0.10 9.44
N LEU A 114 -12.67 -0.07 10.49
CA LEU A 114 -14.05 0.40 10.53
C LEU A 114 -14.13 1.94 10.52
N LEU A 115 -13.33 2.62 11.35
CA LEU A 115 -13.22 4.07 11.38
C LEU A 115 -12.79 4.63 10.01
N GLY A 116 -11.81 3.98 9.40
CA GLY A 116 -11.27 4.29 8.08
C GLY A 116 -12.34 4.24 7.01
N PHE A 117 -13.10 3.14 6.97
CA PHE A 117 -14.20 2.96 6.04
C PHE A 117 -15.34 3.98 6.29
N TRP A 118 -15.78 4.16 7.54
CA TRP A 118 -16.89 5.05 7.86
C TRP A 118 -16.56 6.51 7.53
N SER A 119 -15.39 6.99 7.94
CA SER A 119 -14.90 8.33 7.58
C SER A 119 -14.79 8.47 6.06
N GLY A 120 -14.25 7.47 5.36
CA GLY A 120 -14.21 7.46 3.90
C GLY A 120 -15.58 7.62 3.25
N CYS A 121 -16.59 6.91 3.76
CA CYS A 121 -17.98 7.05 3.32
C CYS A 121 -18.52 8.47 3.53
N ILE A 122 -18.31 9.07 4.71
CA ILE A 122 -18.71 10.46 4.98
C ILE A 122 -18.06 11.42 3.96
N GLY A 123 -16.79 11.22 3.64
CA GLY A 123 -16.09 12.04 2.65
C GLY A 123 -16.63 11.88 1.23
N VAL A 124 -17.00 10.66 0.81
CA VAL A 124 -17.34 10.34 -0.58
C VAL A 124 -18.84 10.43 -0.90
N LEU A 125 -19.71 9.98 0.00
CA LEU A 125 -21.16 9.88 -0.24
C LEU A 125 -21.83 11.22 -0.62
N PRO A 126 -21.53 12.37 0.01
CA PRO A 126 -22.10 13.65 -0.41
C PRO A 126 -21.80 14.00 -1.86
N LYS A 127 -20.58 13.66 -2.34
CA LYS A 127 -20.18 13.88 -3.73
C LYS A 127 -20.91 12.96 -4.71
N LEU A 128 -21.09 11.69 -4.32
CA LEU A 128 -21.87 10.73 -5.12
C LEU A 128 -23.34 11.13 -5.21
N ARG A 129 -23.94 11.59 -4.10
CA ARG A 129 -25.32 12.09 -4.09
C ARG A 129 -25.47 13.30 -4.99
N GLN A 130 -24.60 14.30 -4.85
CA GLN A 130 -24.60 15.49 -5.71
C GLN A 130 -24.50 15.11 -7.20
N TRP A 131 -23.63 14.15 -7.52
CA TRP A 131 -23.51 13.62 -8.89
C TRP A 131 -24.80 12.95 -9.38
N SER A 132 -25.42 12.11 -8.56
CA SER A 132 -26.66 11.40 -8.92
C SER A 132 -27.83 12.37 -9.16
N GLU A 133 -27.95 13.41 -8.34
CA GLU A 133 -28.99 14.43 -8.45
C GLU A 133 -28.79 15.29 -9.70
N LEU A 134 -27.54 15.68 -10.00
CA LEU A 134 -27.19 16.39 -11.23
C LEU A 134 -27.48 15.56 -12.47
N LYS A 135 -27.14 14.26 -12.47
CA LYS A 135 -27.43 13.32 -13.56
C LYS A 135 -28.93 13.18 -13.79
N ARG A 136 -29.72 13.11 -12.71
CA ARG A 136 -31.19 13.02 -12.76
C ARG A 136 -31.83 14.29 -13.33
N ARG A 137 -31.31 15.48 -12.96
CA ARG A 137 -31.86 16.77 -13.41
C ARG A 137 -31.49 17.14 -14.85
N HIS A 138 -30.30 16.76 -15.31
CA HIS A 138 -29.75 17.24 -16.60
C HIS A 138 -29.70 16.18 -17.70
N GLY A 139 -30.35 15.02 -17.52
CA GLY A 139 -30.63 14.06 -18.60
C GLY A 139 -29.48 13.93 -19.61
N HIS A 140 -28.40 13.26 -19.22
CA HIS A 140 -27.29 12.93 -20.11
C HIS A 140 -26.50 14.10 -20.74
N THR A 141 -26.66 15.36 -20.33
CA THR A 141 -25.70 16.41 -20.73
C THR A 141 -24.45 16.36 -19.85
N SER A 142 -23.29 16.51 -20.48
CA SER A 142 -21.94 16.46 -19.90
C SER A 142 -21.73 17.55 -18.84
N CYS A 143 -22.33 17.37 -17.66
CA CYS A 143 -22.14 18.24 -16.53
C CYS A 143 -20.73 18.03 -15.97
N ILE A 144 -20.03 19.11 -15.63
CA ILE A 144 -18.64 19.11 -15.13
C ILE A 144 -18.45 18.15 -13.93
N SER A 145 -19.51 17.94 -13.14
CA SER A 145 -19.52 16.97 -12.03
C SER A 145 -19.49 15.49 -12.48
N ILE A 146 -20.02 15.15 -13.67
CA ILE A 146 -19.96 13.80 -14.24
C ILE A 146 -18.52 13.45 -14.65
N LYS A 147 -17.79 14.42 -15.21
CA LYS A 147 -16.36 14.26 -15.51
C LYS A 147 -15.51 14.07 -14.24
N HIS A 148 -15.93 14.60 -13.09
CA HIS A 148 -15.16 14.52 -11.84
C HIS A 148 -15.06 13.10 -11.26
N CYS A 149 -16.11 12.27 -11.38
CA CYS A 149 -16.07 10.85 -10.97
C CYS A 149 -15.25 9.99 -11.96
N LEU A 150 -15.10 10.46 -13.19
CA LEU A 150 -14.27 9.87 -14.26
C LEU A 150 -12.83 10.39 -14.25
N THR A 151 -12.46 11.28 -13.31
CA THR A 151 -11.06 11.66 -13.14
C THR A 151 -10.28 10.51 -12.53
N LYS A 152 -8.96 10.45 -12.79
CA LYS A 152 -8.07 9.47 -12.14
C LYS A 152 -8.22 9.49 -10.62
N HIS A 153 -8.37 10.67 -10.02
CA HIS A 153 -8.68 10.85 -8.60
C HIS A 153 -10.01 10.18 -8.20
N GLY A 154 -11.10 10.50 -8.88
CA GLY A 154 -12.43 9.94 -8.58
C GLY A 154 -12.48 8.42 -8.72
N LEU A 155 -11.87 7.87 -9.78
CA LEU A 155 -11.82 6.43 -10.03
C LEU A 155 -10.98 5.70 -8.97
N CYS A 156 -9.76 6.16 -8.70
CA CYS A 156 -8.91 5.59 -7.66
C CYS A 156 -9.57 5.70 -6.28
N GLY A 157 -10.22 6.82 -5.96
CA GLY A 157 -10.89 7.02 -4.68
C GLY A 157 -12.08 6.06 -4.48
N LEU A 158 -12.91 5.89 -5.51
CA LEU A 158 -14.04 4.97 -5.46
C LEU A 158 -13.56 3.52 -5.38
N MET A 159 -12.57 3.14 -6.18
CA MET A 159 -11.98 1.79 -6.12
C MET A 159 -11.37 1.52 -4.74
N GLY A 160 -10.64 2.48 -4.18
CA GLY A 160 -10.08 2.38 -2.84
C GLY A 160 -11.15 2.16 -1.77
N LEU A 161 -12.26 2.88 -1.84
CA LEU A 161 -13.39 2.71 -0.93
C LEU A 161 -14.04 1.33 -1.06
N LEU A 162 -14.27 0.84 -2.29
CA LEU A 162 -14.87 -0.48 -2.55
C LEU A 162 -13.97 -1.63 -2.11
N LEU A 163 -12.67 -1.53 -2.38
CA LEU A 163 -11.68 -2.51 -1.93
C LEU A 163 -11.58 -2.52 -0.40
N THR A 164 -11.64 -1.35 0.24
CA THR A 164 -11.69 -1.24 1.71
C THR A 164 -12.95 -1.88 2.28
N LEU A 165 -14.11 -1.71 1.63
CA LEU A 165 -15.34 -2.42 2.01
C LEU A 165 -15.17 -3.94 1.89
N GLY A 166 -14.60 -4.43 0.80
CA GLY A 166 -14.29 -5.85 0.63
C GLY A 166 -13.34 -6.39 1.70
N CYS A 167 -12.31 -5.59 2.05
CA CYS A 167 -11.40 -5.89 3.16
C CYS A 167 -12.14 -5.98 4.49
N LEU A 168 -13.02 -5.03 4.80
CA LEU A 168 -13.83 -5.04 6.03
C LEU A 168 -14.74 -6.27 6.11
N LEU A 169 -15.47 -6.58 5.03
CA LEU A 169 -16.39 -7.72 4.98
C LEU A 169 -15.64 -9.05 5.10
N SER A 170 -14.50 -9.19 4.43
CA SER A 170 -13.65 -10.38 4.57
C SER A 170 -13.03 -10.48 5.97
N GLY A 171 -12.66 -9.36 6.59
CA GLY A 171 -12.18 -9.30 7.98
C GLY A 171 -13.25 -9.74 8.99
N LEU A 172 -14.49 -9.29 8.81
CA LEU A 172 -15.63 -9.75 9.62
C LEU A 172 -15.89 -11.25 9.43
N ALA A 173 -15.82 -11.74 8.19
CA ALA A 173 -15.98 -13.16 7.92
C ALA A 173 -14.89 -14.02 8.58
N LEU A 174 -13.65 -13.51 8.67
CA LEU A 174 -12.53 -14.18 9.34
C LEU A 174 -12.74 -14.38 10.85
N LEU A 175 -13.64 -13.62 11.49
CA LEU A 175 -14.02 -13.83 12.89
C LEU A 175 -14.78 -15.16 13.09
N GLY A 176 -15.52 -15.61 12.08
CA GLY A 176 -16.28 -16.87 12.12
C GLY A 176 -15.67 -18.01 11.31
N ILE A 177 -14.90 -17.70 10.26
CA ILE A 177 -14.38 -18.68 9.30
C ILE A 177 -12.88 -18.49 9.14
N ARG A 178 -12.08 -19.44 9.63
CA ARG A 178 -10.62 -19.46 9.41
C ARG A 178 -10.29 -20.22 8.13
N ASN A 179 -10.12 -19.47 7.04
CA ASN A 179 -9.78 -20.02 5.73
C ASN A 179 -8.59 -19.25 5.11
N VAL A 180 -7.60 -19.97 4.59
CA VAL A 180 -6.38 -19.38 4.01
C VAL A 180 -6.69 -18.46 2.83
N SER A 181 -7.54 -18.89 1.90
CA SER A 181 -7.95 -18.08 0.74
C SER A 181 -8.67 -16.79 1.16
N LEU A 182 -9.46 -16.85 2.24
CA LEU A 182 -10.12 -15.68 2.79
C LEU A 182 -9.11 -14.71 3.44
N HIS A 183 -8.11 -15.22 4.16
CA HIS A 183 -7.01 -14.42 4.70
C HIS A 183 -6.21 -13.72 3.60
N TRP A 184 -5.89 -14.43 2.53
CA TRP A 184 -5.21 -13.87 1.36
C TRP A 184 -6.03 -12.78 0.69
N SER A 185 -7.32 -13.04 0.46
CA SER A 185 -8.24 -12.07 -0.15
C SER A 185 -8.35 -10.81 0.71
N HIS A 186 -8.52 -10.95 2.03
CA HIS A 186 -8.56 -9.83 2.97
C HIS A 186 -7.31 -8.93 2.85
N ARG A 187 -6.12 -9.54 2.86
CA ARG A 187 -4.85 -8.79 2.78
C ARG A 187 -4.66 -8.10 1.44
N ILE A 188 -4.94 -8.78 0.33
CA ILE A 188 -4.85 -8.19 -1.01
C ILE A 188 -5.83 -7.03 -1.16
N LEU A 189 -7.07 -7.18 -0.69
CA LEU A 189 -8.09 -6.13 -0.73
C LEU A 189 -7.67 -4.93 0.13
N GLY A 190 -7.14 -5.17 1.33
CA GLY A 190 -6.63 -4.11 2.21
C GLY A 190 -5.48 -3.32 1.59
N LEU A 191 -4.44 -4.03 1.11
CA LEU A 191 -3.27 -3.39 0.50
C LEU A 191 -3.64 -2.64 -0.79
N SER A 192 -4.44 -3.27 -1.66
CA SER A 192 -4.90 -2.64 -2.92
C SER A 192 -5.81 -1.45 -2.66
N GLY A 193 -6.67 -1.54 -1.63
CA GLY A 193 -7.54 -0.45 -1.20
C GLY A 193 -6.75 0.76 -0.71
N PHE A 194 -5.70 0.52 0.08
CA PHE A 194 -4.76 1.55 0.50
C PHE A 194 -4.03 2.18 -0.69
N PHE A 195 -3.48 1.38 -1.61
CA PHE A 195 -2.83 1.89 -2.84
C PHE A 195 -3.76 2.74 -3.70
N CYS A 196 -5.01 2.32 -3.89
CA CYS A 196 -5.98 3.12 -4.63
C CYS A 196 -6.29 4.44 -3.91
N SER A 197 -6.41 4.42 -2.58
CA SER A 197 -6.70 5.61 -1.77
C SER A 197 -5.57 6.63 -1.80
N ILE A 198 -4.33 6.19 -1.65
CA ILE A 198 -3.15 7.07 -1.70
C ILE A 198 -2.86 7.56 -3.12
N CYS A 199 -3.09 6.75 -4.16
CA CYS A 199 -3.06 7.21 -5.56
C CYS A 199 -4.12 8.29 -5.81
N SER A 200 -5.32 8.10 -5.25
CA SER A 200 -6.37 9.11 -5.32
C SER A 200 -5.92 10.43 -4.68
N GLN A 201 -5.34 10.38 -3.49
CA GLN A 201 -4.76 11.55 -2.81
C GLN A 201 -3.64 12.20 -3.63
N TRP A 202 -2.75 11.39 -4.24
CA TRP A 202 -1.71 11.88 -5.14
C TRP A 202 -2.27 12.70 -6.30
N PHE A 203 -3.33 12.20 -6.95
CA PHE A 203 -4.01 12.94 -8.00
C PHE A 203 -4.72 14.18 -7.47
N ALA A 204 -5.26 14.14 -6.25
CA ALA A 204 -5.91 15.28 -5.60
C ALA A 204 -4.95 16.46 -5.39
N PHE A 205 -3.65 16.22 -5.21
CA PHE A 205 -2.64 17.27 -5.13
C PHE A 205 -2.49 18.10 -6.41
N ASN A 206 -2.96 17.61 -7.55
CA ASN A 206 -3.01 18.37 -8.79
C ASN A 206 -4.28 19.22 -8.95
N SER A 207 -5.24 19.06 -8.05
CA SER A 207 -6.54 19.74 -8.13
C SER A 207 -6.42 21.25 -7.91
N GLY A 208 -7.44 21.98 -8.39
CA GLY A 208 -7.53 23.42 -8.13
C GLY A 208 -7.68 23.76 -6.64
N PHE A 209 -8.22 22.84 -5.82
CA PHE A 209 -8.23 23.01 -4.36
C PHE A 209 -6.81 23.02 -3.82
N ALA A 210 -6.01 21.99 -4.11
CA ALA A 210 -4.65 21.90 -3.60
C ALA A 210 -3.77 23.10 -4.00
N ARG A 211 -3.87 23.55 -5.27
CA ARG A 211 -3.12 24.71 -5.77
C ARG A 211 -3.48 26.04 -5.11
N ARG A 212 -4.68 26.17 -4.52
CA ARG A 212 -5.09 27.37 -3.77
C ARG A 212 -4.67 27.34 -2.32
N GLU A 213 -4.52 26.14 -1.75
CA GLU A 213 -4.27 25.96 -0.32
C GLU A 213 -2.79 25.81 0.03
N TRP A 214 -1.98 25.32 -0.90
CA TRP A 214 -0.57 25.03 -0.68
C TRP A 214 0.33 25.61 -1.76
N ARG A 215 1.56 25.96 -1.37
CA ARG A 215 2.61 26.36 -2.31
C ARG A 215 3.04 25.17 -3.16
N GLU A 216 3.54 25.41 -4.36
CA GLU A 216 3.98 24.35 -5.27
C GLU A 216 5.02 23.40 -4.63
N ASN A 217 5.98 23.94 -3.87
CA ASN A 217 6.97 23.14 -3.16
C ASN A 217 6.34 22.23 -2.10
N GLN A 218 5.31 22.71 -1.39
CA GLN A 218 4.58 21.87 -0.42
C GLN A 218 3.81 20.76 -1.12
N ILE A 219 3.22 21.05 -2.28
CA ILE A 219 2.56 20.04 -3.12
C ILE A 219 3.55 18.96 -3.58
N LYS A 220 4.77 19.36 -3.99
CA LYS A 220 5.84 18.42 -4.35
C LYS A 220 6.28 17.57 -3.15
N LEU A 221 6.41 18.18 -1.97
CA LEU A 221 6.72 17.45 -0.73
C LEU A 221 5.63 16.47 -0.33
N PHE A 222 4.34 16.85 -0.42
CA PHE A 222 3.25 15.92 -0.12
C PHE A 222 3.19 14.74 -1.07
N LYS A 223 3.45 14.97 -2.35
CA LYS A 223 3.63 13.89 -3.32
C LYS A 223 4.77 13.00 -2.89
N LEU A 224 5.99 13.52 -2.79
CA LEU A 224 7.16 12.71 -2.40
C LEU A 224 6.91 11.93 -1.09
N GLY A 225 6.32 12.60 -0.10
CA GLY A 225 5.93 11.98 1.17
C GLY A 225 4.91 10.86 0.99
N SER A 226 3.85 11.04 0.18
CA SER A 226 2.90 9.98 -0.13
C SER A 226 3.56 8.80 -0.85
N LEU A 227 4.54 9.02 -1.74
CA LEU A 227 5.30 7.92 -2.36
C LEU A 227 6.12 7.17 -1.32
N ALA A 228 6.82 7.89 -0.45
CA ALA A 228 7.56 7.28 0.65
C ALA A 228 6.63 6.48 1.55
N THR A 229 5.45 7.01 1.91
CA THR A 229 4.42 6.30 2.68
C THR A 229 3.98 5.01 2.00
N ILE A 230 3.74 5.02 0.68
CA ILE A 230 3.40 3.79 -0.07
C ILE A 230 4.48 2.74 0.16
N ILE A 231 5.74 3.10 -0.05
CA ILE A 231 6.87 2.18 0.05
C ILE A 231 7.00 1.63 1.47
N THR A 232 6.98 2.51 2.48
CA THR A 232 7.23 2.12 3.87
C THR A 232 6.06 1.36 4.49
N VAL A 233 4.81 1.71 4.18
CA VAL A 233 3.63 1.01 4.70
C VAL A 233 3.44 -0.35 4.02
N ALA A 234 3.57 -0.39 2.69
CA ALA A 234 3.36 -1.62 1.94
C ALA A 234 4.50 -2.63 2.10
N HIS A 235 5.71 -2.17 2.41
CA HIS A 235 6.88 -3.01 2.61
C HIS A 235 6.59 -4.25 3.47
N PHE A 236 5.99 -4.07 4.65
CA PHE A 236 5.76 -5.17 5.59
C PHE A 236 4.77 -6.21 5.05
N GLU A 237 3.68 -5.74 4.45
CA GLU A 237 2.67 -6.63 3.88
C GLU A 237 3.18 -7.33 2.62
N LEU A 238 3.90 -6.64 1.73
CA LEU A 238 4.51 -7.26 0.56
C LEU A 238 5.55 -8.31 0.96
N TRP A 239 6.37 -8.02 1.97
CA TRP A 239 7.34 -8.98 2.50
C TRP A 239 6.67 -10.21 3.10
N SER A 240 5.61 -10.02 3.89
CA SER A 240 4.86 -11.14 4.45
C SER A 240 4.11 -11.95 3.38
N LEU A 241 3.50 -11.31 2.39
CA LEU A 241 2.87 -12.00 1.26
C LEU A 241 3.89 -12.80 0.46
N ALA A 242 5.07 -12.24 0.20
CA ALA A 242 6.14 -12.94 -0.51
C ALA A 242 6.60 -14.20 0.25
N ARG A 243 6.79 -14.11 1.57
CA ARG A 243 7.09 -15.27 2.43
C ARG A 243 5.99 -16.33 2.37
N ASP A 244 4.73 -15.90 2.41
CA ASP A 244 3.61 -16.83 2.33
C ASP A 244 3.52 -17.51 0.95
N VAL A 245 3.82 -16.80 -0.15
CA VAL A 245 3.92 -17.43 -1.49
C VAL A 245 5.00 -18.50 -1.48
N VAL A 246 6.20 -18.19 -0.99
CA VAL A 246 7.33 -19.13 -0.95
C VAL A 246 6.98 -20.37 -0.12
N TYR A 247 6.32 -20.18 1.03
CA TYR A 247 5.90 -21.29 1.88
C TYR A 247 4.84 -22.18 1.24
N LEU A 248 3.97 -21.61 0.41
CA LEU A 248 2.91 -22.33 -0.29
C LEU A 248 3.38 -22.97 -1.61
N MET A 249 4.59 -22.67 -2.09
CA MET A 249 5.12 -23.25 -3.31
C MET A 249 5.46 -24.74 -3.12
N PRO A 250 5.11 -25.61 -4.08
CA PRO A 250 5.51 -27.02 -4.03
C PRO A 250 7.03 -27.14 -3.99
N LYS A 251 7.58 -27.97 -3.10
CA LYS A 251 9.04 -28.15 -2.95
C LYS A 251 9.75 -28.52 -4.27
N SER A 252 9.05 -29.20 -5.18
CA SER A 252 9.55 -29.55 -6.53
C SER A 252 9.87 -28.32 -7.40
N THR A 253 9.30 -27.16 -7.10
CA THR A 253 9.57 -25.89 -7.80
C THR A 253 10.76 -25.12 -7.23
N LEU A 254 11.18 -25.41 -5.99
CA LEU A 254 12.32 -24.75 -5.32
C LEU A 254 13.65 -25.51 -5.50
N GLY A 255 13.59 -26.83 -5.73
CA GLY A 255 14.76 -27.68 -5.98
C GLY A 255 15.70 -27.20 -7.11
N PRO A 256 15.20 -26.66 -8.25
CA PRO A 256 16.05 -26.09 -9.31
C PRO A 256 16.72 -24.76 -8.94
N ILE A 257 16.27 -24.08 -7.89
CA ILE A 257 16.71 -22.73 -7.51
C ILE A 257 17.87 -22.78 -6.49
N GLY A 258 18.29 -23.97 -6.06
CA GLY A 258 19.52 -24.14 -5.27
C GLY A 258 19.41 -23.69 -3.80
N VAL A 259 18.19 -23.49 -3.28
CA VAL A 259 17.97 -23.28 -1.85
C VAL A 259 18.24 -24.61 -1.13
N LYS A 260 19.49 -24.81 -0.68
CA LYS A 260 19.84 -25.93 0.20
C LYS A 260 19.27 -25.62 1.59
N GLU A 261 18.36 -26.47 2.07
CA GLU A 261 17.99 -26.48 3.48
C GLU A 261 19.26 -26.86 4.28
N GLU A 262 19.66 -26.02 5.25
CA GLU A 262 20.56 -26.45 6.32
C GLU A 262 19.82 -27.53 7.12
N GLU A 263 20.32 -28.76 7.06
CA GLU A 263 19.84 -29.86 7.88
C GLU A 263 20.14 -29.55 9.35
N SER A 264 19.14 -29.05 10.08
CA SER A 264 19.20 -28.94 11.53
C SER A 264 19.25 -30.33 12.14
N SER A 265 20.40 -30.68 12.70
CA SER A 265 20.65 -31.88 13.52
C SER A 265 20.03 -31.74 14.91
#